data_AF-A0A2P8AZE9-F1
#
_entry.id   AF-A0A2P8AZE9-F1
#
_cell.length_a   1.000
_cell.length_b   1.000
_cell.length_c   1.000
_cell.angle_alpha   90.00
_cell.angle_beta   90.00
_cell.angle_gamma   90.00
#
_symmetry.space_group_name_H-M   'P 1'
#
loop_
_entity.id
_entity.type
_entity.pdbx_description
1 polymer ?
#
loop_
_entity_poly.entity_id
_entity_poly.type
_entity_poly.pdbx_seq_one_letter_code
_entity_poly.pdbx_strand_id
1 'polypeptide(L)'
;MSRSHIPALPDRARVEEAARWLSGRVVRTPVLNCPAIDRLAGARILLKAENLQAGGSYKMRGATLAVGRLAAAGHTGVVAQSTGNHAVAVALAARRHGLAATVVLPVDAAPVKVARARAAGARVVLAGTTVEERLAAARQFAAADGHPLIDAYDHLDALVVPVGGGGGVAGACLAAAGTPIEVYGVEPVGCDSLARSLAAGRPTPVVPAPTIADGLRPGCVGDLPFAVARSPRRSGCSCWS
;
A
#
# COMPACT_ATOMS: atom_id res chain seq x y z
N MET A 1 -11.55 -35.33 -11.48
CA MET A 1 -10.67 -34.18 -11.16
C MET A 1 -11.55 -33.04 -10.69
N SER A 2 -11.37 -32.56 -9.45
CA SER A 2 -12.21 -31.46 -8.94
C SER A 2 -11.82 -30.14 -9.59
N ARG A 3 -12.81 -29.31 -9.97
CA ARG A 3 -12.55 -27.92 -10.36
C ARG A 3 -12.19 -27.16 -9.09
N SER A 4 -10.90 -26.87 -8.90
CA SER A 4 -10.43 -26.02 -7.81
C SER A 4 -11.19 -24.69 -7.85
N HIS A 5 -11.92 -24.41 -6.78
CA HIS A 5 -12.80 -23.25 -6.70
C HIS A 5 -11.92 -22.00 -6.61
N ILE A 6 -11.61 -21.38 -7.76
CA ILE A 6 -10.91 -20.09 -7.78
C ILE A 6 -11.80 -19.12 -6.99
N PRO A 7 -11.35 -18.58 -5.85
CA PRO A 7 -12.16 -17.65 -5.08
C PRO A 7 -12.38 -16.39 -5.92
N ALA A 8 -13.58 -15.82 -5.86
CA ALA A 8 -13.90 -14.58 -6.56
C ALA A 8 -12.82 -13.53 -6.26
N LEU A 9 -12.28 -12.92 -7.33
CA LEU A 9 -11.13 -12.03 -7.24
C LEU A 9 -11.38 -10.94 -6.19
N PRO A 10 -10.42 -10.67 -5.29
CA PRO A 10 -10.55 -9.56 -4.36
C PRO A 10 -10.62 -8.26 -5.15
N ASP A 11 -11.48 -7.36 -4.68
CA ASP A 11 -11.70 -6.04 -5.24
C ASP A 11 -11.10 -4.96 -4.30
N ARG A 12 -11.32 -3.70 -4.64
CA ARG A 12 -10.94 -2.57 -3.79
C ARG A 12 -11.67 -2.58 -2.44
N ALA A 13 -12.95 -2.94 -2.40
CA ALA A 13 -13.72 -2.98 -1.16
C ALA A 13 -13.13 -3.96 -0.15
N ARG A 14 -12.58 -5.11 -0.59
CA ARG A 14 -11.81 -6.04 0.24
C ARG A 14 -10.46 -5.50 0.71
N VAL A 15 -9.80 -4.63 -0.07
CA VAL A 15 -8.61 -3.91 0.41
C VAL A 15 -8.98 -2.90 1.49
N GLU A 16 -10.12 -2.22 1.36
CA GLU A 16 -10.63 -1.25 2.34
C GLU A 16 -11.20 -1.93 3.60
N GLU A 17 -11.81 -3.11 3.48
CA GLU A 17 -12.13 -4.03 4.59
C GLU A 17 -10.85 -4.42 5.35
N ALA A 18 -9.84 -4.93 4.63
CA ALA A 18 -8.55 -5.31 5.21
C ALA A 18 -7.84 -4.13 5.88
N ALA A 19 -7.86 -2.93 5.27
CA ALA A 19 -7.26 -1.72 5.84
C ALA A 19 -7.95 -1.29 7.14
N ARG A 20 -9.28 -1.37 7.22
CA ARG A 20 -10.04 -1.14 8.46
C ARG A 20 -9.69 -2.17 9.53
N TRP A 21 -9.69 -3.46 9.19
CA TRP A 21 -9.38 -4.54 10.15
C TRP A 21 -7.93 -4.50 10.67
N LEU A 22 -6.97 -4.13 9.81
CA LEU A 22 -5.54 -3.96 10.15
C LEU A 22 -5.23 -2.68 10.94
N SER A 23 -6.18 -1.75 11.06
CA SER A 23 -6.00 -0.53 11.84
C SER A 23 -5.65 -0.86 13.31
N GLY A 24 -4.61 -0.22 13.84
CA GLY A 24 -4.06 -0.54 15.17
C GLY A 24 -3.32 -1.89 15.29
N ARG A 25 -3.43 -2.80 14.31
CA ARG A 25 -2.74 -4.12 14.31
C ARG A 25 -1.41 -4.13 13.57
N VAL A 26 -1.19 -3.15 12.69
CA VAL A 26 0.09 -2.93 12.00
C VAL A 26 0.51 -1.45 12.08
N VAL A 27 1.81 -1.19 11.96
CA VAL A 27 2.33 0.19 11.99
C VAL A 27 1.81 0.94 10.75
N ARG A 28 1.25 2.14 10.96
CA ARG A 28 1.03 3.12 9.89
C ARG A 28 2.38 3.76 9.54
N THR A 29 3.18 3.01 8.80
CA THR A 29 4.50 3.38 8.27
C THR A 29 4.46 4.78 7.64
N PRO A 30 5.50 5.60 7.84
CA PRO A 30 5.52 6.93 7.26
C PRO A 30 5.56 6.87 5.73
N VAL A 31 5.12 7.97 5.12
CA VAL A 31 5.57 8.34 3.78
C VAL A 31 6.73 9.30 3.99
N LEU A 32 7.89 8.96 3.42
CA LEU A 32 9.09 9.79 3.47
C LEU A 32 9.26 10.49 2.13
N ASN A 33 9.88 11.67 2.16
CA ASN A 33 10.30 12.40 0.97
C ASN A 33 11.76 12.80 1.15
N CYS A 34 12.49 12.93 0.05
CA CYS A 34 13.88 13.37 0.06
C CYS A 34 14.11 14.33 -1.11
N PRO A 35 14.23 15.66 -0.88
CA PRO A 35 14.40 16.63 -1.96
C PRO A 35 15.63 16.41 -2.85
N ALA A 36 16.62 15.62 -2.42
CA ALA A 36 17.73 15.19 -3.27
C ALA A 36 17.33 14.09 -4.28
N ILE A 37 16.44 13.18 -3.89
CA ILE A 37 15.86 12.17 -4.80
C ILE A 37 14.89 12.85 -5.76
N ASP A 38 14.09 13.81 -5.28
CA ASP A 38 13.16 14.55 -6.14
C ASP A 38 13.88 15.28 -7.28
N ARG A 39 15.00 15.95 -6.98
CA ARG A 39 15.86 16.61 -7.98
C ARG A 39 16.53 15.62 -8.94
N LEU A 40 16.84 14.41 -8.48
CA LEU A 40 17.43 13.36 -9.32
C LEU A 40 16.39 12.74 -10.28
N ALA A 41 15.15 12.60 -9.82
CA ALA A 41 14.05 12.03 -10.60
C ALA A 41 13.30 13.04 -11.49
N GLY A 42 13.48 14.35 -11.24
CA GLY A 42 12.70 15.41 -11.89
C GLY A 42 11.22 15.48 -11.44
N ALA A 43 10.86 14.75 -10.38
CA ALA A 43 9.49 14.57 -9.90
C ALA A 43 9.47 14.36 -8.37
N ARG A 44 8.34 14.62 -7.71
CA ARG A 44 8.19 14.47 -6.24
C ARG A 44 8.11 13.00 -5.85
N ILE A 45 9.16 12.44 -5.26
CA ILE A 45 9.21 11.02 -4.89
C ILE A 45 8.76 10.82 -3.43
N LEU A 46 7.72 10.00 -3.28
CA LEU A 46 7.10 9.66 -1.99
C LEU A 46 7.38 8.20 -1.64
N LEU A 47 8.38 7.99 -0.79
CA LEU A 47 8.85 6.67 -0.36
C LEU A 47 7.95 6.11 0.75
N LYS A 48 7.15 5.09 0.42
CA LYS A 48 6.36 4.36 1.40
C LYS A 48 7.24 3.41 2.21
N ALA A 49 7.60 3.80 3.44
CA ALA A 49 8.62 3.15 4.25
C ALA A 49 8.16 1.83 4.91
N GLU A 50 7.83 0.81 4.11
CA GLU A 50 7.45 -0.52 4.59
C GLU A 50 8.61 -1.30 5.25
N ASN A 51 9.85 -0.85 5.07
CA ASN A 51 11.01 -1.30 5.86
C ASN A 51 10.89 -0.94 7.36
N LEU A 52 10.11 0.09 7.70
CA LEU A 52 9.80 0.50 9.09
C LEU A 52 8.54 -0.19 9.65
N GLN A 53 8.00 -1.19 8.95
CA GLN A 53 7.02 -2.10 9.52
C GLN A 53 7.73 -3.10 10.45
N ALA A 54 7.10 -3.52 11.55
CA ALA A 54 7.78 -4.26 12.63
C ALA A 54 8.31 -5.68 12.27
N GLY A 55 8.17 -6.12 11.02
CA GLY A 55 8.80 -7.32 10.45
C GLY A 55 9.66 -7.02 9.23
N GLY A 56 10.27 -5.83 9.18
CA GLY A 56 11.17 -5.36 8.12
C GLY A 56 10.53 -5.15 6.74
N SER A 57 9.25 -5.46 6.55
CA SER A 57 8.61 -5.45 5.24
C SER A 57 7.07 -5.38 5.29
N TYR A 58 6.48 -5.10 4.13
CA TYR A 58 5.03 -5.07 3.91
C TYR A 58 4.33 -6.40 4.19
N LYS A 59 5.06 -7.53 4.22
CA LYS A 59 4.49 -8.87 4.40
C LYS A 59 3.72 -9.01 5.71
N MET A 60 4.03 -8.20 6.74
CA MET A 60 3.23 -8.10 7.97
C MET A 60 1.75 -7.82 7.71
N ARG A 61 1.38 -7.04 6.68
CA ARG A 61 -0.03 -6.68 6.41
C ARG A 61 -0.86 -7.91 6.06
N GLY A 62 -0.39 -8.69 5.08
CA GLY A 62 -1.04 -9.94 4.68
C GLY A 62 -0.97 -11.01 5.77
N ALA A 63 0.18 -11.12 6.46
CA ALA A 63 0.36 -12.09 7.54
C ALA A 63 -0.57 -11.81 8.73
N THR A 64 -0.66 -10.58 9.24
CA THR A 64 -1.55 -10.23 10.35
C THR A 64 -3.02 -10.42 9.99
N LEU A 65 -3.43 -10.16 8.74
CA LEU A 65 -4.79 -10.46 8.28
C LEU A 65 -5.07 -11.97 8.21
N ALA A 66 -4.16 -12.76 7.64
CA ALA A 66 -4.35 -14.21 7.46
C ALA A 66 -4.31 -14.95 8.81
N VAL A 67 -3.30 -14.70 9.64
CA VAL A 67 -3.16 -15.31 10.97
C VAL A 67 -4.31 -14.90 11.88
N GLY A 68 -4.73 -13.63 11.84
CA GLY A 68 -5.88 -13.15 12.63
C GLY A 68 -7.21 -13.79 12.23
N ARG A 69 -7.43 -14.04 10.93
CA ARG A 69 -8.61 -14.79 10.45
C ARG A 69 -8.58 -16.27 10.87
N LEU A 70 -7.41 -16.91 10.85
CA LEU A 70 -7.25 -18.30 11.30
C LEU A 70 -7.46 -18.44 12.82
N ALA A 71 -6.90 -17.52 13.62
CA ALA A 71 -7.12 -17.49 15.07
C ALA A 71 -8.61 -17.24 15.42
N ALA A 72 -9.29 -16.36 14.69
CA ALA A 72 -10.73 -16.13 14.86
C ALA A 72 -11.60 -17.33 14.46
N ALA A 73 -11.10 -18.22 13.60
CA ALA A 73 -11.73 -19.50 13.26
C ALA A 73 -11.36 -20.64 14.24
N GLY A 74 -10.68 -20.35 15.34
CA GLY A 74 -10.33 -21.33 16.38
C GLY A 74 -9.05 -22.15 16.11
N HIS A 75 -8.27 -21.83 15.06
CA HIS A 75 -7.00 -22.51 14.82
C HIS A 75 -5.94 -22.08 15.85
N THR A 76 -5.36 -23.05 16.55
CA THR A 76 -4.34 -22.86 17.60
C THR A 76 -2.92 -22.63 17.08
N GLY A 77 -2.71 -22.74 15.77
CA GLY A 77 -1.39 -22.59 15.14
C GLY A 77 -1.50 -22.35 13.63
N VAL A 78 -0.38 -21.95 13.02
CA VAL A 78 -0.27 -21.64 11.59
C VAL A 78 1.07 -22.16 11.04
N VAL A 79 1.07 -22.60 9.77
CA VAL A 79 2.28 -23.01 9.04
C VAL A 79 2.38 -22.16 7.79
N ALA A 80 3.58 -21.68 7.46
CA ALA A 80 3.85 -20.88 6.27
C ALA A 80 5.22 -21.25 5.67
N GLN A 81 5.30 -21.28 4.33
CA GLN A 81 6.53 -21.53 3.59
C GLN A 81 7.06 -20.20 3.03
N SER A 82 8.32 -19.85 3.35
CA SER A 82 9.05 -18.76 2.72
C SER A 82 10.52 -18.79 3.14
N THR A 83 11.41 -18.36 2.25
CA THR A 83 12.85 -18.19 2.49
C THR A 83 13.24 -16.93 3.27
N GLY A 84 12.29 -16.09 3.71
CA GLY A 84 12.63 -14.85 4.41
C GLY A 84 11.41 -14.04 4.87
N ASN A 85 11.28 -12.80 4.36
CA ASN A 85 10.34 -11.76 4.82
C ASN A 85 8.88 -12.19 5.10
N HIS A 86 8.34 -13.24 4.46
CA HIS A 86 6.99 -13.73 4.78
C HIS A 86 6.94 -14.65 6.01
N ALA A 87 7.96 -15.48 6.25
CA ALA A 87 8.05 -16.32 7.46
C ALA A 87 8.19 -15.44 8.72
N VAL A 88 9.10 -14.46 8.67
CA VAL A 88 9.24 -13.41 9.70
C VAL A 88 7.89 -12.73 9.99
N ALA A 89 7.15 -12.38 8.93
CA ALA A 89 5.87 -11.71 9.07
C ALA A 89 4.77 -12.58 9.73
N VAL A 90 4.71 -13.87 9.43
CA VAL A 90 3.75 -14.81 10.04
C VAL A 90 4.08 -15.06 11.51
N ALA A 91 5.36 -15.28 11.84
CA ALA A 91 5.80 -15.48 13.23
C ALA A 91 5.53 -14.24 14.10
N LEU A 92 5.80 -13.04 13.58
CA LEU A 92 5.54 -11.79 14.30
C LEU A 92 4.05 -11.45 14.37
N ALA A 93 3.24 -11.83 13.38
CA ALA A 93 1.79 -11.61 13.41
C ALA A 93 1.13 -12.30 14.60
N ALA A 94 1.48 -13.56 14.86
CA ALA A 94 0.98 -14.32 16.01
C ALA A 94 1.33 -13.66 17.36
N ARG A 95 2.54 -13.08 17.48
CA ARG A 95 3.01 -12.39 18.70
C ARG A 95 2.28 -11.06 18.98
N ARG A 96 1.60 -10.45 18.00
CA ARG A 96 1.37 -8.98 17.97
C ARG A 96 0.13 -8.43 18.67
N HIS A 97 -0.64 -9.24 19.40
CA HIS A 97 -2.00 -8.86 19.82
C HIS A 97 -2.04 -7.98 21.10
N GLY A 98 -1.41 -6.79 21.10
CA GLY A 98 -1.51 -5.81 22.22
C GLY A 98 -0.97 -4.36 22.03
N LEU A 99 -1.90 -3.39 21.96
CA LEU A 99 -1.85 -1.96 22.41
C LEU A 99 -1.18 -0.84 21.52
N ALA A 100 -1.58 0.46 21.70
CA ALA A 100 -1.54 1.55 20.66
C ALA A 100 -1.62 3.06 21.14
N ALA A 101 -1.57 4.09 20.23
CA ALA A 101 -1.84 5.55 20.46
C ALA A 101 -2.13 6.44 19.17
N THR A 102 -2.64 7.71 19.28
CA THR A 102 -3.36 8.52 18.19
C THR A 102 -3.66 10.03 18.58
N VAL A 103 -4.02 11.14 17.82
CA VAL A 103 -4.08 11.72 16.41
C VAL A 103 -4.34 13.31 16.43
N VAL A 104 -4.49 14.04 15.29
CA VAL A 104 -4.83 15.52 15.05
C VAL A 104 -6.35 15.86 15.26
N LEU A 105 -6.84 17.13 15.15
CA LEU A 105 -8.16 17.61 15.67
C LEU A 105 -9.01 18.61 14.81
N PRO A 106 -10.34 18.77 15.10
CA PRO A 106 -11.36 19.66 14.45
C PRO A 106 -11.44 21.12 15.01
N VAL A 107 -12.60 21.79 15.01
CA VAL A 107 -12.77 23.18 15.56
C VAL A 107 -12.89 23.23 17.08
N ASP A 108 -13.46 22.18 17.69
CA ASP A 108 -13.29 21.79 19.09
C ASP A 108 -11.88 21.25 19.38
N ALA A 109 -10.88 21.60 18.54
CA ALA A 109 -9.49 21.28 18.82
C ALA A 109 -9.04 21.85 20.16
N ALA A 110 -8.70 20.93 21.07
CA ALA A 110 -7.94 21.19 22.29
C ALA A 110 -6.87 22.28 22.04
N PRO A 111 -6.96 23.45 22.70
CA PRO A 111 -6.21 24.66 22.32
C PRO A 111 -4.70 24.48 22.15
N VAL A 112 -4.11 23.51 22.85
CA VAL A 112 -2.70 23.10 22.70
C VAL A 112 -2.29 22.75 21.26
N LYS A 113 -3.19 22.21 20.42
CA LYS A 113 -2.87 21.87 19.03
C LYS A 113 -2.99 23.08 18.09
N VAL A 114 -3.95 23.97 18.33
CA VAL A 114 -4.05 25.29 17.68
C VAL A 114 -2.82 26.14 18.00
N ALA A 115 -2.41 26.17 19.28
CA ALA A 115 -1.23 26.88 19.74
C ALA A 115 0.06 26.35 19.10
N ARG A 116 0.25 25.02 19.02
CA ARG A 116 1.40 24.41 18.33
C ARG A 116 1.48 24.77 16.85
N ALA A 117 0.36 24.78 16.14
CA ALA A 117 0.35 25.15 14.71
C ALA A 117 0.68 26.64 14.50
N ARG A 118 0.15 27.54 15.35
CA ARG A 118 0.54 28.97 15.33
C ARG A 118 2.01 29.20 15.69
N ALA A 119 2.53 28.49 16.68
CA ALA A 119 3.95 28.54 17.07
C ALA A 119 4.90 28.01 15.98
N ALA A 120 4.42 27.16 15.08
CA ALA A 120 5.14 26.71 13.88
C ALA A 120 5.00 27.67 12.67
N GLY A 121 4.47 28.89 12.88
CA GLY A 121 4.34 29.92 11.84
C GLY A 121 3.12 29.76 10.92
N ALA A 122 2.23 28.79 11.16
CA ALA A 122 1.08 28.57 10.28
C ALA A 122 -0.07 29.57 10.53
N ARG A 123 -0.66 30.10 9.44
CA ARG A 123 -1.94 30.84 9.46
C ARG A 123 -3.09 29.87 9.78
N VAL A 124 -3.33 29.60 11.06
CA VAL A 124 -4.38 28.66 11.52
C VAL A 124 -5.77 29.28 11.37
N VAL A 125 -6.48 28.84 10.35
CA VAL A 125 -7.92 29.07 10.14
C VAL A 125 -8.71 27.94 10.82
N LEU A 126 -9.81 28.30 11.50
CA LEU A 126 -10.77 27.36 12.08
C LEU A 126 -12.08 27.46 11.28
N ALA A 127 -12.60 26.34 10.78
CA ALA A 127 -13.83 26.29 9.99
C ALA A 127 -14.52 24.93 10.19
N GLY A 128 -15.80 24.93 10.57
CA GLY A 128 -16.69 23.76 10.59
C GLY A 128 -16.33 22.58 11.50
N THR A 129 -17.33 21.82 11.93
CA THR A 129 -17.10 20.52 12.59
C THR A 129 -16.83 19.42 11.55
N THR A 130 -17.46 19.50 10.38
CA THR A 130 -17.38 18.51 9.30
C THR A 130 -16.13 18.66 8.41
N VAL A 131 -15.86 17.64 7.59
CA VAL A 131 -14.75 17.67 6.61
C VAL A 131 -15.08 18.59 5.43
N GLU A 132 -16.33 18.63 4.97
CA GLU A 132 -16.73 19.41 3.80
C GLU A 132 -16.66 20.92 4.03
N GLU A 133 -17.05 21.40 5.21
CA GLU A 133 -16.86 22.81 5.61
C GLU A 133 -15.38 23.23 5.56
N ARG A 134 -14.47 22.36 6.04
CA ARG A 134 -13.02 22.62 6.00
C ARG A 134 -12.47 22.65 4.57
N LEU A 135 -12.90 21.72 3.72
CA LEU A 135 -12.49 21.69 2.31
C LEU A 135 -13.05 22.88 1.52
N ALA A 136 -14.29 23.30 1.79
CA ALA A 136 -14.89 24.48 1.17
C ALA A 136 -14.13 25.76 1.53
N ALA A 137 -13.84 25.98 2.82
CA ALA A 137 -13.06 27.12 3.28
C ALA A 137 -11.64 27.12 2.68
N ALA A 138 -10.95 25.97 2.67
CA ALA A 138 -9.60 25.87 2.12
C ALA A 138 -9.54 26.20 0.61
N ARG A 139 -10.56 25.79 -0.16
CA ARG A 139 -10.69 26.12 -1.59
C ARG A 139 -10.88 27.62 -1.84
N GLN A 140 -11.63 28.32 -0.98
CA GLN A 140 -11.82 29.77 -1.09
C GLN A 140 -10.51 30.54 -0.88
N PHE A 141 -9.74 30.22 0.17
CA PHE A 141 -8.45 30.88 0.40
C PHE A 141 -7.42 30.58 -0.70
N ALA A 142 -7.35 29.34 -1.18
CA ALA A 142 -6.46 28.96 -2.29
C ALA A 142 -6.74 29.79 -3.56
N ALA A 143 -8.02 29.96 -3.93
CA ALA A 143 -8.42 30.75 -5.08
C ALA A 143 -8.17 32.27 -4.90
N ALA A 144 -8.40 32.80 -3.69
CA ALA A 144 -8.23 34.23 -3.40
C ALA A 144 -6.76 34.65 -3.27
N ASP A 145 -5.93 33.85 -2.61
CA ASP A 145 -4.50 34.14 -2.40
C ASP A 145 -3.63 33.75 -3.63
N GLY A 146 -4.22 33.13 -4.66
CA GLY A 146 -3.50 32.67 -5.85
C GLY A 146 -2.52 31.53 -5.55
N HIS A 147 -2.89 30.61 -4.67
CA HIS A 147 -2.02 29.55 -4.16
C HIS A 147 -2.62 28.15 -4.43
N PRO A 148 -1.81 27.15 -4.79
CA PRO A 148 -2.32 25.79 -5.01
C PRO A 148 -2.85 25.19 -3.71
N LEU A 149 -4.07 24.68 -3.73
CA LEU A 149 -4.63 23.92 -2.61
C LEU A 149 -3.94 22.56 -2.52
N ILE A 150 -3.12 22.37 -1.48
CA ILE A 150 -2.65 21.05 -1.06
C ILE A 150 -3.76 20.43 -0.20
N ASP A 151 -4.44 19.41 -0.72
CA ASP A 151 -5.40 18.63 0.05
C ASP A 151 -4.65 17.65 0.97
N ALA A 152 -5.26 17.22 2.08
CA ALA A 152 -4.70 16.15 2.92
C ALA A 152 -4.67 14.77 2.20
N TYR A 153 -5.24 14.72 0.99
CA TYR A 153 -5.40 13.55 0.14
C TYR A 153 -4.79 13.73 -1.26
N ASP A 154 -3.69 14.51 -1.37
CA ASP A 154 -2.80 14.63 -2.55
C ASP A 154 -2.82 13.36 -3.42
N HIS A 155 -3.31 13.47 -4.66
CA HIS A 155 -3.38 12.35 -5.58
C HIS A 155 -1.99 11.98 -6.11
N LEU A 156 -1.69 10.67 -6.15
CA LEU A 156 -0.47 10.16 -6.77
C LEU A 156 -0.69 10.01 -8.27
N ASP A 157 0.28 10.39 -9.09
CA ASP A 157 0.26 10.09 -10.52
C ASP A 157 0.52 8.59 -10.76
N ALA A 158 1.51 8.05 -10.05
CA ALA A 158 1.96 6.67 -10.19
C ALA A 158 2.39 6.03 -8.86
N LEU A 159 2.33 4.69 -8.83
CA LEU A 159 2.76 3.84 -7.72
C LEU A 159 3.69 2.73 -8.24
N VAL A 160 4.98 2.88 -7.94
CA VAL A 160 6.02 1.91 -8.33
C VAL A 160 6.18 0.85 -7.24
N VAL A 161 6.13 -0.43 -7.61
CA VAL A 161 6.08 -1.56 -6.64
C VAL A 161 7.08 -2.66 -7.01
N PRO A 162 7.97 -3.09 -6.09
CA PRO A 162 8.87 -4.21 -6.33
C PRO A 162 8.09 -5.54 -6.35
N VAL A 163 8.35 -6.36 -7.36
CA VAL A 163 7.61 -7.59 -7.64
C VAL A 163 8.48 -8.82 -7.33
N GLY A 164 7.98 -9.63 -6.40
CA GLY A 164 8.37 -11.03 -6.24
C GLY A 164 7.18 -11.89 -6.67
N GLY A 165 6.66 -12.76 -5.79
CA GLY A 165 5.45 -13.55 -6.05
C GLY A 165 4.12 -12.76 -6.18
N GLY A 166 4.15 -11.55 -6.76
CA GLY A 166 3.01 -10.72 -7.18
C GLY A 166 2.17 -10.06 -6.07
N GLY A 167 2.11 -10.60 -4.85
CA GLY A 167 1.15 -10.16 -3.83
C GLY A 167 1.20 -8.66 -3.45
N GLY A 168 2.37 -8.01 -3.56
CA GLY A 168 2.50 -6.56 -3.34
C GLY A 168 1.85 -5.74 -4.46
N VAL A 169 2.22 -5.99 -5.72
CA VAL A 169 1.66 -5.27 -6.88
C VAL A 169 0.18 -5.58 -7.10
N ALA A 170 -0.28 -6.80 -6.81
CA ALA A 170 -1.70 -7.13 -6.82
C ALA A 170 -2.50 -6.28 -5.82
N GLY A 171 -1.99 -6.12 -4.58
CA GLY A 171 -2.60 -5.23 -3.59
C GLY A 171 -2.60 -3.75 -4.03
N ALA A 172 -1.55 -3.31 -4.72
CA ALA A 172 -1.46 -1.95 -5.28
C ALA A 172 -2.46 -1.71 -6.41
N CYS A 173 -2.59 -2.63 -7.37
CA CYS A 173 -3.59 -2.54 -8.45
C CYS A 173 -5.01 -2.46 -7.92
N LEU A 174 -5.32 -3.16 -6.82
CA LEU A 174 -6.64 -3.12 -6.18
C LEU A 174 -6.87 -1.83 -5.37
N ALA A 175 -5.83 -1.27 -4.73
CA ALA A 175 -5.92 0.03 -4.07
C ALA A 175 -6.09 1.18 -5.08
N ALA A 176 -5.43 1.10 -6.23
CA ALA A 176 -5.53 2.07 -7.33
C ALA A 176 -6.77 1.88 -8.22
N ALA A 177 -7.54 0.80 -8.06
CA ALA A 177 -8.72 0.55 -8.89
C ALA A 177 -9.76 1.67 -8.72
N GLY A 178 -10.23 2.24 -9.83
CA GLY A 178 -11.12 3.41 -9.83
C GLY A 178 -10.43 4.72 -9.41
N THR A 179 -9.13 4.84 -9.63
CA THR A 179 -8.34 6.09 -9.50
C THR A 179 -7.51 6.30 -10.77
N PRO A 180 -7.01 7.52 -11.05
CA PRO A 180 -6.04 7.73 -12.13
C PRO A 180 -4.63 7.20 -11.83
N ILE A 181 -4.38 6.63 -10.64
CA ILE A 181 -3.04 6.22 -10.20
C ILE A 181 -2.54 5.06 -11.08
N GLU A 182 -1.49 5.30 -11.86
CA GLU A 182 -0.82 4.25 -12.61
C GLU A 182 -0.03 3.33 -11.66
N VAL A 183 0.12 2.05 -11.99
CA VAL A 183 0.82 1.09 -11.10
C VAL A 183 1.82 0.30 -11.93
N TYR A 184 3.10 0.42 -11.57
CA TYR A 184 4.23 -0.17 -12.27
C TYR A 184 4.87 -1.27 -11.41
N GLY A 185 5.02 -2.47 -11.98
CA GLY A 185 5.76 -3.56 -11.36
C GLY A 185 7.24 -3.52 -11.74
N VAL A 186 8.13 -3.66 -10.77
CA VAL A 186 9.59 -3.72 -11.00
C VAL A 186 10.14 -5.08 -10.56
N GLU A 187 10.66 -5.84 -11.52
CA GLU A 187 11.34 -7.13 -11.29
C GLU A 187 12.86 -6.99 -11.55
N PRO A 188 13.73 -7.74 -10.85
CA PRO A 188 15.15 -7.82 -11.21
C PRO A 188 15.35 -8.45 -12.59
N VAL A 189 16.39 -8.02 -13.31
CA VAL A 189 16.81 -8.64 -14.58
C VAL A 189 17.04 -10.15 -14.38
N GLY A 190 16.37 -10.99 -15.17
CA GLY A 190 16.42 -12.45 -15.05
C GLY A 190 15.60 -13.04 -13.90
N CYS A 191 14.75 -12.24 -13.24
CA CYS A 191 13.75 -12.67 -12.26
C CYS A 191 12.33 -12.21 -12.67
N ASP A 192 12.13 -11.94 -13.95
CA ASP A 192 10.99 -11.29 -14.61
C ASP A 192 9.75 -12.20 -14.78
N SER A 193 9.34 -12.82 -13.68
CA SER A 193 8.28 -13.84 -13.60
C SER A 193 6.89 -13.32 -13.93
N LEU A 194 6.53 -12.10 -13.50
CA LEU A 194 5.24 -11.46 -13.78
C LEU A 194 5.22 -10.93 -15.21
N ALA A 195 6.28 -10.23 -15.64
CA ALA A 195 6.37 -9.68 -16.98
C ALA A 195 6.19 -10.76 -18.07
N ARG A 196 6.93 -11.88 -17.97
CA ARG A 196 6.74 -13.03 -18.89
C ARG A 196 5.36 -13.65 -18.77
N SER A 197 4.78 -13.73 -17.57
CA SER A 197 3.44 -14.30 -17.39
C SER A 197 2.34 -13.42 -18.01
N LEU A 198 2.49 -12.09 -17.95
CA LEU A 198 1.59 -11.14 -18.61
C LEU A 198 1.71 -11.24 -20.13
N ALA A 199 2.93 -11.23 -20.68
CA ALA A 199 3.18 -11.40 -22.11
C ALA A 199 2.67 -12.74 -22.66
N ALA A 200 2.82 -13.83 -21.90
CA ALA A 200 2.30 -15.15 -22.26
C ALA A 200 0.80 -15.34 -21.96
N GLY A 201 0.13 -14.37 -21.33
CA GLY A 201 -1.26 -14.45 -20.90
C GLY A 201 -1.56 -15.47 -19.79
N ARG A 202 -0.54 -16.16 -19.24
CA ARG A 202 -0.66 -17.22 -18.23
C ARG A 202 0.55 -17.25 -17.30
N PRO A 203 0.42 -17.76 -16.05
CA PRO A 203 1.57 -18.03 -15.19
C PRO A 203 2.64 -18.85 -15.94
N THR A 204 3.87 -18.34 -15.92
CA THR A 204 4.98 -18.83 -16.73
C THR A 204 6.23 -18.93 -15.85
N PRO A 205 6.71 -20.16 -15.54
CA PRO A 205 7.88 -20.33 -14.70
C PRO A 205 9.15 -19.75 -15.31
N VAL A 206 10.05 -19.30 -14.43
CA VAL A 206 11.39 -18.80 -14.75
C VAL A 206 12.42 -19.46 -13.82
N VAL A 207 13.68 -19.57 -14.27
CA VAL A 207 14.82 -19.92 -13.41
C VAL A 207 15.43 -18.61 -12.90
N PRO A 208 15.27 -18.23 -11.61
CA PRO A 208 15.60 -16.87 -11.16
C PRO A 208 17.12 -16.66 -11.09
N ALA A 209 17.62 -15.68 -11.85
CA ALA A 209 19.02 -15.29 -11.84
C ALA A 209 19.54 -14.91 -10.43
N PRO A 210 20.87 -14.99 -10.17
CA PRO A 210 21.46 -14.38 -8.98
C PRO A 210 21.20 -12.88 -8.95
N THR A 211 20.74 -12.35 -7.81
CA THR A 211 20.55 -10.91 -7.60
C THR A 211 20.59 -10.58 -6.11
N ILE A 212 21.00 -9.36 -5.77
CA ILE A 212 20.96 -8.82 -4.41
C ILE A 212 19.53 -8.64 -3.88
N ALA A 213 18.54 -8.61 -4.77
CA ALA A 213 17.11 -8.51 -4.43
C ALA A 213 16.52 -9.89 -4.10
N ASP A 214 17.02 -10.56 -3.07
CA ASP A 214 16.66 -11.92 -2.65
C ASP A 214 15.15 -12.19 -2.60
N GLY A 215 14.39 -11.26 -2.01
CA GLY A 215 12.95 -11.34 -1.82
C GLY A 215 12.12 -11.22 -3.12
N LEU A 216 12.78 -10.95 -4.24
CA LEU A 216 12.20 -10.78 -5.57
C LEU A 216 12.62 -11.91 -6.54
N ARG A 217 13.00 -13.09 -6.01
CA ARG A 217 13.46 -14.25 -6.80
C ARG A 217 12.47 -15.46 -6.83
N PRO A 218 11.17 -15.30 -7.14
CA PRO A 218 10.26 -16.43 -7.25
C PRO A 218 10.49 -17.22 -8.54
N GLY A 219 10.31 -18.54 -8.51
CA GLY A 219 10.31 -19.36 -9.74
C GLY A 219 9.07 -19.17 -10.62
N CYS A 220 8.00 -18.57 -10.10
CA CYS A 220 6.79 -18.18 -10.84
C CYS A 220 5.99 -17.15 -10.02
N VAL A 221 5.20 -16.30 -10.68
CA VAL A 221 4.19 -15.48 -10.01
C VAL A 221 3.01 -16.35 -9.55
N GLY A 222 2.40 -16.04 -8.41
CA GLY A 222 1.22 -16.77 -7.92
C GLY A 222 -0.03 -16.47 -8.75
N ASP A 223 -0.92 -17.46 -8.91
CA ASP A 223 -2.10 -17.40 -9.79
C ASP A 223 -3.03 -16.23 -9.47
N LEU A 224 -3.34 -16.01 -8.18
CA LEU A 224 -4.23 -14.95 -7.75
C LEU A 224 -3.62 -13.55 -7.99
N PRO A 225 -2.36 -13.26 -7.59
CA PRO A 225 -1.68 -12.05 -8.01
C PRO A 225 -1.61 -11.83 -9.52
N PHE A 226 -1.37 -12.90 -10.30
CA PHE A 226 -1.36 -12.82 -11.75
C PHE A 226 -2.73 -12.43 -12.32
N ALA A 227 -3.80 -13.08 -11.87
CA ALA A 227 -5.17 -12.78 -12.32
C ALA A 227 -5.60 -11.35 -11.97
N VAL A 228 -5.16 -10.82 -10.82
CA VAL A 228 -5.35 -9.40 -10.45
C VAL A 228 -4.54 -8.47 -11.36
N ALA A 229 -3.25 -8.76 -11.59
CA ALA A 229 -2.39 -7.92 -12.43
C ALA A 229 -2.79 -7.90 -13.92
N ARG A 230 -3.34 -9.02 -14.43
CA ARG A 230 -3.89 -9.16 -15.79
C ARG A 230 -5.29 -8.56 -15.95
N SER A 231 -6.04 -8.34 -14.86
CA SER A 231 -7.42 -7.86 -14.95
C SER A 231 -7.50 -6.48 -15.61
N PRO A 232 -8.35 -6.28 -16.64
CA PRO A 232 -8.41 -5.00 -17.35
C PRO A 232 -8.86 -3.89 -16.40
N ARG A 233 -8.03 -2.85 -16.25
CA ARG A 233 -8.40 -1.65 -15.50
C ARG A 233 -9.63 -1.03 -16.17
N ARG A 234 -10.69 -0.78 -15.40
CA ARG A 234 -11.87 -0.09 -15.93
C ARG A 234 -11.49 1.37 -16.20
N SER A 235 -11.46 1.72 -17.49
CA SER A 235 -11.04 3.01 -18.08
C SER A 235 -9.58 3.46 -17.82
N GLY A 236 -8.95 4.04 -18.84
CA GLY A 236 -7.73 4.84 -18.71
C GLY A 236 -6.46 4.21 -19.31
N CYS A 237 -5.75 3.44 -18.49
CA CYS A 237 -4.29 3.35 -18.59
C CYS A 237 -3.74 2.14 -19.37
N SER A 238 -2.84 2.41 -20.33
CA SER A 238 -2.09 1.41 -21.11
C SER A 238 -0.62 1.34 -20.66
N CYS A 239 -0.31 0.50 -19.66
CA CYS A 239 0.99 0.51 -18.97
C CYS A 239 1.71 -0.86 -18.98
N TRP A 240 1.89 -1.48 -20.15
CA TRP A 240 2.79 -2.63 -20.32
C TRP A 240 3.46 -2.59 -21.71
N SER A 241 4.62 -1.94 -21.76
CA SER A 241 5.54 -1.84 -22.90
C SER A 241 6.97 -1.74 -22.39
#